data_AF-A0A353ZND7-F1
#
_entry.id   AF-A0A353ZND7-F1
#
_cell.length_a   1.000
_cell.length_b   1.000
_cell.length_c   1.000
_cell.angle_alpha   90.00
_cell.angle_beta   90.00
_cell.angle_gamma   90.00
#
_symmetry.space_group_name_H-M   'P 1'
#
loop_
_entity.id
_entity.type
_entity.pdbx_description
1 polymer ?
#
loop_
_entity_poly.entity_id
_entity_poly.type
_entity_poly.pdbx_seq_one_letter_code
_entity_poly.pdbx_strand_id
1 'polypeptide(L)'
;EAHFKEGNGHGEGEHDTEEHREEVKANTARAFQNEVILDAIAEKEEVNVSQAELIDYIVSAASQYGMDPNQFAQIIDQSGQVPMMVSEVRRRKALAVVLGQATVTDTAGKAVDLSDFVRPGGEEEAPAVEAEASPSDDPAAVKF
;
A
#
# COMPACT_ATOMS: atom_id res chain seq x y z
N GLU A 1 -22.17 -24.75 -26.16
CA GLU A 1 -20.79 -25.20 -25.95
C GLU A 1 -20.02 -25.05 -27.26
N ALA A 2 -19.54 -23.83 -27.57
CA ALA A 2 -18.83 -23.51 -28.82
C ALA A 2 -18.22 -22.10 -28.76
N HIS A 3 -17.23 -21.87 -27.90
CA HIS A 3 -16.38 -20.65 -27.97
C HIS A 3 -14.94 -20.97 -27.55
N PHE A 4 -14.30 -21.89 -28.25
CA PHE A 4 -12.84 -21.86 -28.40
C PHE A 4 -12.56 -21.99 -29.89
N LYS A 5 -12.59 -20.86 -30.60
CA LYS A 5 -12.05 -20.79 -31.95
C LYS A 5 -10.54 -20.74 -31.81
N GLU A 6 -9.94 -21.92 -31.94
CA GLU A 6 -8.59 -22.16 -32.40
C GLU A 6 -8.32 -21.25 -33.60
N GLY A 7 -7.48 -20.22 -33.46
CA GLY A 7 -7.21 -19.29 -34.56
C GLY A 7 -6.65 -17.92 -34.24
N ASN A 8 -6.40 -17.57 -32.97
CA ASN A 8 -5.72 -16.32 -32.62
C ASN A 8 -4.60 -16.49 -31.59
N GLY A 9 -4.08 -17.71 -31.44
CA GLY A 9 -2.96 -18.01 -30.55
C GLY A 9 -1.65 -17.53 -31.17
N HIS A 10 -1.08 -16.48 -30.57
CA HIS A 10 0.38 -16.37 -30.49
C HIS A 10 0.90 -17.74 -30.01
N GLY A 11 1.84 -18.32 -30.75
CA GLY A 11 2.07 -19.77 -30.75
C GLY A 11 2.41 -20.34 -29.38
N GLU A 12 1.96 -21.56 -29.11
CA GLU A 12 2.19 -22.33 -27.87
C GLU A 12 3.68 -22.57 -27.50
N GLY A 13 4.63 -22.08 -28.31
CA GLY A 13 6.07 -22.13 -28.06
C GLY A 13 6.77 -20.77 -27.98
N GLU A 14 6.08 -19.65 -28.16
CA GLU A 14 6.69 -18.30 -28.13
C GLU A 14 6.94 -17.83 -26.69
N HIS A 15 6.26 -18.43 -25.71
CA HIS A 15 6.34 -18.12 -24.28
C HIS A 15 7.14 -19.13 -23.43
N ASP A 16 7.71 -20.21 -23.99
CA ASP A 16 8.51 -21.19 -23.20
C ASP A 16 9.98 -21.22 -23.64
N THR A 17 10.54 -20.04 -23.90
CA THR A 17 11.98 -19.90 -24.15
C THR A 17 12.75 -19.87 -22.82
N GLU A 18 14.04 -20.23 -22.86
CA GLU A 18 14.92 -20.11 -21.68
C GLU A 18 14.96 -18.66 -21.17
N GLU A 19 15.00 -17.69 -22.08
CA GLU A 19 14.97 -16.26 -21.75
C GLU A 19 13.69 -15.88 -21.03
N HIS A 20 12.52 -16.32 -21.52
CA HIS A 20 11.25 -16.05 -20.86
C HIS A 20 11.17 -16.72 -19.47
N ARG A 21 11.68 -17.96 -19.32
CA ARG A 21 11.71 -18.65 -18.03
C ARG A 21 12.58 -17.93 -17.00
N GLU A 22 13.76 -17.45 -17.41
CA GLU A 22 14.63 -16.67 -16.52
C GLU A 22 14.03 -15.29 -16.19
N GLU A 23 13.35 -14.65 -17.14
CA GLU A 23 12.60 -13.40 -16.89
C GLU A 23 11.47 -13.61 -15.86
N VAL A 24 10.61 -14.60 -16.09
CA VAL A 24 9.51 -14.97 -15.18
C VAL A 24 10.06 -15.25 -13.79
N LYS A 25 11.12 -16.07 -13.69
CA LYS A 25 11.76 -16.40 -12.41
C LYS A 25 12.30 -15.16 -11.70
N ALA A 26 12.98 -14.26 -12.41
CA ALA A 26 13.49 -13.02 -11.84
C ALA A 26 12.36 -12.11 -11.34
N ASN A 27 11.28 -11.98 -12.11
CA ASN A 27 10.12 -11.18 -11.76
C ASN A 27 9.36 -11.77 -10.56
N THR A 28 9.15 -13.09 -10.55
CA THR A 28 8.53 -13.80 -9.41
C THR A 28 9.38 -13.68 -8.15
N ALA A 29 10.70 -13.86 -8.25
CA ALA A 29 11.60 -13.71 -7.11
C ALA A 29 11.54 -12.28 -6.53
N ARG A 30 11.52 -11.25 -7.39
CA ARG A 30 11.37 -9.86 -6.96
C ARG A 30 10.02 -9.60 -6.31
N ALA A 31 8.93 -10.09 -6.89
CA ALA A 31 7.59 -9.94 -6.32
C ALA A 31 7.50 -10.59 -4.93
N PHE A 32 7.99 -11.82 -4.80
CA PHE A 32 8.02 -12.53 -3.53
C PHE A 32 8.91 -11.82 -2.49
N GLN A 33 10.07 -11.32 -2.91
CA GLN A 33 10.93 -10.52 -2.03
C GLN A 33 10.20 -9.29 -1.49
N ASN A 34 9.46 -8.57 -2.35
CA ASN A 34 8.68 -7.41 -1.92
C ASN A 34 7.61 -7.80 -0.89
N GLU A 35 6.87 -8.89 -1.12
CA GLU A 35 5.86 -9.38 -0.18
C GLU A 35 6.47 -9.71 1.18
N VAL A 36 7.55 -10.50 1.21
CA VAL A 36 8.22 -10.91 2.45
C VAL A 36 8.78 -9.72 3.22
N ILE A 37 9.37 -8.74 2.52
CA ILE A 37 9.89 -7.53 3.16
C ILE A 37 8.76 -6.72 3.78
N LEU A 38 7.65 -6.51 3.06
CA LEU A 38 6.51 -5.75 3.57
C LEU A 38 5.84 -6.46 4.75
N ASP A 39 5.76 -7.80 4.73
CA ASP A 39 5.23 -8.59 5.83
C ASP A 39 6.13 -8.47 7.09
N ALA A 40 7.46 -8.50 6.91
CA ALA A 40 8.41 -8.31 8.00
C ALA A 40 8.35 -6.89 8.59
N ILE A 41 8.17 -5.87 7.76
CA ILE A 41 7.95 -4.49 8.21
C ILE A 41 6.63 -4.38 8.95
N ALA A 42 5.55 -4.96 8.42
CA ALA A 42 4.25 -4.96 9.06
C ALA A 42 4.28 -5.63 10.44
N GLU A 43 5.10 -6.67 10.62
CA GLU A 43 5.31 -7.32 11.91
C GLU A 43 6.11 -6.42 12.87
N LYS A 44 7.24 -5.88 12.39
CA LYS A 44 8.11 -5.01 13.19
C LYS A 44 7.41 -3.73 13.67
N GLU A 45 6.58 -3.14 12.82
CA GLU A 45 5.85 -1.90 13.10
C GLU A 45 4.43 -2.17 13.64
N GLU A 46 4.12 -3.43 13.99
CA GLU A 46 2.84 -3.85 14.58
C GLU A 46 1.61 -3.37 13.79
N VAL A 47 1.71 -3.40 12.46
CA VAL A 47 0.67 -2.92 11.56
C VAL A 47 -0.52 -3.88 11.60
N ASN A 48 -1.65 -3.35 12.07
CA ASN A 48 -2.93 -4.04 12.13
C ASN A 48 -3.89 -3.49 11.08
N VAL A 49 -4.84 -4.33 10.67
CA VAL A 49 -5.90 -3.99 9.71
C VAL A 49 -7.22 -3.89 10.45
N SER A 50 -7.90 -2.75 10.31
CA SER A 50 -9.25 -2.57 10.84
C SER A 50 -10.31 -3.11 9.89
N GLN A 51 -11.50 -3.37 10.42
CA GLN A 51 -12.63 -3.80 9.60
C GLN A 51 -13.02 -2.74 8.56
N ALA A 52 -12.97 -1.45 8.92
CA ALA A 52 -13.30 -0.35 8.02
C ALA A 52 -12.35 -0.33 6.81
N GLU A 53 -11.04 -0.46 7.04
CA GLU A 53 -10.05 -0.52 5.97
C GLU A 53 -10.24 -1.72 5.04
N LEU A 54 -10.60 -2.88 5.60
CA LEU A 54 -10.93 -4.05 4.80
C LEU A 54 -12.16 -3.82 3.93
N ILE A 55 -13.20 -3.16 4.47
CA ILE A 55 -14.41 -2.80 3.72
C ILE A 55 -14.07 -1.82 2.59
N ASP A 56 -13.32 -0.76 2.88
CA ASP A 56 -12.90 0.24 1.89
C ASP A 56 -12.09 -0.42 0.77
N TYR A 57 -11.20 -1.35 1.13
CA TYR A 57 -10.45 -2.14 0.16
C TYR A 57 -11.36 -2.99 -0.72
N ILE A 58 -12.35 -3.69 -0.14
CA ILE A 58 -13.32 -4.50 -0.88
C ILE A 58 -14.14 -3.63 -1.83
N VAL A 59 -14.58 -2.45 -1.40
CA VAL A 59 -15.33 -1.50 -2.25
C VAL A 59 -14.47 -1.05 -3.43
N SER A 60 -13.22 -0.67 -3.17
CA SER A 60 -12.27 -0.27 -4.22
C SER A 60 -11.99 -1.42 -5.19
N ALA A 61 -11.74 -2.63 -4.70
CA ALA A 61 -11.50 -3.80 -5.54
C ALA A 61 -12.74 -4.16 -6.38
N ALA A 62 -13.92 -4.21 -5.77
CA ALA A 62 -15.17 -4.51 -6.47
C ALA A 62 -15.43 -3.54 -7.63
N SER A 63 -15.11 -2.25 -7.44
CA SER A 63 -15.25 -1.23 -8.47
C SER A 63 -14.37 -1.50 -9.71
N GLN A 64 -13.16 -2.04 -9.52
CA GLN A 64 -12.25 -2.39 -10.62
C GLN A 64 -12.77 -3.57 -11.44
N TYR A 65 -13.50 -4.48 -10.79
CA TYR A 65 -14.17 -5.61 -11.44
C TYR A 65 -15.59 -5.28 -11.94
N GLY A 66 -16.07 -4.05 -11.76
CA GLY A 66 -17.43 -3.65 -12.15
C GLY A 66 -18.53 -4.40 -11.37
N MET A 67 -18.24 -4.83 -10.15
CA MET A 67 -19.14 -5.64 -9.32
C MET A 67 -19.71 -4.82 -8.15
N ASP A 68 -20.90 -5.18 -7.68
CA ASP A 68 -21.43 -4.65 -6.42
C ASP A 68 -20.54 -5.08 -5.24
N PRO A 69 -20.17 -4.17 -4.31
CA PRO A 69 -19.30 -4.49 -3.19
C PRO A 69 -19.82 -5.61 -2.27
N ASN A 70 -21.13 -5.69 -2.04
CA ASN A 70 -21.70 -6.72 -1.18
C ASN A 70 -21.62 -8.09 -1.86
N GLN A 71 -21.87 -8.14 -3.16
CA GLN A 71 -21.71 -9.36 -3.95
C GLN A 71 -20.24 -9.82 -3.97
N PHE A 72 -19.30 -8.90 -4.14
CA PHE A 72 -17.86 -9.22 -4.15
C PHE A 72 -17.39 -9.73 -2.78
N ALA A 73 -17.83 -9.10 -1.69
CA ALA A 73 -17.55 -9.56 -0.33
C ALA A 73 -18.04 -10.99 -0.09
N GLN A 74 -19.25 -11.32 -0.55
CA GLN A 74 -19.81 -12.68 -0.43
C GLN A 74 -18.96 -13.71 -1.19
N ILE A 75 -18.44 -13.38 -2.36
CA ILE A 75 -17.57 -14.28 -3.13
C ILE A 75 -16.24 -14.51 -2.40
N ILE A 76 -15.63 -13.45 -1.86
CA ILE A 76 -14.39 -13.54 -1.08
C ILE A 76 -14.60 -14.42 0.16
N ASP A 77 -15.69 -14.22 0.87
CA ASP A 77 -16.03 -14.99 2.08
C ASP A 77 -16.26 -16.47 1.76
N GLN A 78 -17.10 -16.76 0.76
CA GLN A 78 -17.39 -18.13 0.33
C GLN A 78 -16.17 -18.88 -0.21
N SER A 79 -15.21 -18.16 -0.81
CA SER A 79 -13.95 -18.72 -1.28
C SER A 79 -12.88 -18.82 -0.19
N GLY A 80 -13.17 -18.37 1.04
CA GLY A 80 -12.23 -18.39 2.16
C GLY A 80 -11.03 -17.45 1.95
N GLN A 81 -11.16 -16.44 1.10
CA GLN A 81 -10.06 -15.53 0.72
C GLN A 81 -9.94 -14.30 1.63
N VAL A 82 -10.82 -14.16 2.64
CA VAL A 82 -10.76 -13.05 3.61
C VAL A 82 -9.37 -12.89 4.24
N PRO A 83 -8.67 -13.96 4.70
CA PRO A 83 -7.33 -13.83 5.26
C PRO A 83 -6.32 -13.24 4.26
N MET A 84 -6.41 -13.64 2.99
CA MET A 84 -5.54 -13.09 1.93
C MET A 84 -5.81 -11.61 1.68
N MET A 85 -7.07 -11.17 1.73
CA MET A 85 -7.42 -9.76 1.60
C MET A 85 -6.89 -8.94 2.78
N VAL A 86 -6.98 -9.47 4.01
CA VAL A 86 -6.40 -8.83 5.19
C VAL A 86 -4.88 -8.68 5.04
N SER A 87 -4.17 -9.71 4.59
CA SER A 87 -2.72 -9.64 4.32
C SER A 87 -2.38 -8.58 3.28
N GLU A 88 -3.20 -8.44 2.23
CA GLU A 88 -2.99 -7.43 1.20
C GLU A 88 -3.16 -6.00 1.74
N VAL A 89 -4.22 -5.74 2.52
CA VAL A 89 -4.41 -4.44 3.18
C VAL A 89 -3.24 -4.15 4.14
N ARG A 90 -2.78 -5.16 4.88
CA ARG A 90 -1.64 -5.03 5.80
C ARG A 90 -0.35 -4.64 5.07
N ARG A 91 -0.03 -5.29 3.94
CA ARG A 91 1.15 -4.95 3.13
C ARG A 91 1.08 -3.53 2.56
N ARG A 92 -0.11 -3.10 2.11
CA ARG A 92 -0.32 -1.71 1.64
C ARG A 92 -0.07 -0.69 2.75
N LYS A 93 -0.53 -0.97 3.97
CA LYS A 93 -0.23 -0.13 5.13
C LYS A 93 1.25 -0.12 5.48
N ALA A 94 1.94 -1.26 5.43
CA ALA A 94 3.38 -1.32 5.64
C ALA A 94 4.14 -0.50 4.58
N LEU A 95 3.70 -0.52 3.33
CA LEU A 95 4.28 0.33 2.28
C LEU A 95 4.06 1.81 2.58
N ALA A 96 2.87 2.20 3.07
CA ALA A 96 2.63 3.57 3.52
C ALA A 96 3.61 3.96 4.64
N VAL A 97 3.80 3.11 5.67
CA VAL A 97 4.79 3.36 6.74
C VAL A 97 6.19 3.61 6.17
N VAL A 98 6.63 2.80 5.19
CA VAL A 98 7.93 3.00 4.51
C VAL A 98 7.98 4.33 3.77
N LEU A 99 6.94 4.66 3.00
CA LEU A 99 6.87 5.92 2.25
C LEU A 99 6.87 7.14 3.16
N GLY A 100 6.31 7.04 4.37
CA GLY A 100 6.32 8.12 5.35
C GLY A 100 7.71 8.45 5.89
N GLN A 101 8.66 7.52 5.76
CA GLN A 101 10.05 7.67 6.18
C GLN A 101 11.00 7.92 5.00
N ALA A 102 10.54 7.66 3.77
CA ALA A 102 11.36 7.77 2.57
C ALA A 102 11.45 9.22 2.09
N THR A 103 12.64 9.62 1.63
CA THR A 103 12.78 10.85 0.84
C THR A 103 12.35 10.56 -0.59
N VAL A 104 11.24 11.17 -1.03
CA VAL A 104 10.71 11.00 -2.38
C VAL A 104 11.07 12.21 -3.23
N THR A 105 11.62 11.95 -4.42
CA THR A 105 11.98 12.99 -5.39
C THR A 105 11.39 12.69 -6.76
N ASP A 106 11.10 13.73 -7.53
CA ASP A 106 10.74 13.59 -8.94
C ASP A 106 11.96 13.35 -9.83
N THR A 107 11.73 13.20 -11.14
CA THR A 107 12.80 12.95 -12.12
C THR A 107 13.78 14.12 -12.28
N ALA A 108 13.45 15.32 -11.78
CA ALA A 108 14.31 16.49 -11.74
C ALA A 108 15.02 16.67 -10.38
N GLY A 109 14.79 15.75 -9.42
CA GLY A 109 15.36 15.79 -8.08
C GLY A 109 14.64 16.71 -7.09
N LYS A 110 13.44 17.21 -7.43
CA LYS A 110 12.64 18.03 -6.52
C LYS A 110 11.92 17.11 -5.54
N ALA A 111 11.92 17.48 -4.26
CA ALA A 111 11.18 16.75 -3.23
C ALA A 111 9.67 16.72 -3.53
N VAL A 112 9.07 15.54 -3.35
CA VAL A 112 7.63 15.28 -3.50
C VAL A 112 7.08 14.92 -2.13
N ASP A 113 6.06 15.65 -1.70
CA ASP A 113 5.35 15.35 -0.45
C ASP A 113 4.25 14.32 -0.73
N LEU A 114 4.28 13.23 0.04
CA LEU A 114 3.29 12.15 -0.03
C LEU A 114 2.42 12.08 1.24
N SER A 115 2.51 13.05 2.15
CA SER A 115 1.79 13.03 3.43
C SER A 115 0.30 12.74 3.28
N ASP A 116 -0.33 13.30 2.24
CA ASP A 116 -1.77 13.15 2.00
C ASP A 116 -2.17 11.75 1.53
N PHE A 117 -1.23 10.98 0.99
CA PHE A 117 -1.45 9.63 0.47
C PHE A 117 -1.00 8.54 1.44
N VAL A 118 -0.16 8.91 2.41
CA VAL A 118 0.55 7.97 3.28
C VAL A 118 0.00 7.96 4.71
N ARG A 119 -0.84 8.94 5.08
CA ARG A 119 -1.51 8.95 6.39
C ARG A 119 -2.32 7.66 6.58
N PRO A 120 -1.99 6.83 7.60
CA PRO A 120 -2.83 5.69 7.92
C PRO A 120 -4.20 6.22 8.35
N GLY A 121 -5.26 5.72 7.71
CA GLY A 121 -6.63 6.07 8.09
C GLY A 121 -6.86 5.73 9.56
N GLY A 122 -6.90 6.75 10.42
CA GLY A 122 -7.07 6.59 11.86
C GLY A 122 -6.37 7.65 12.72
N GLU A 123 -5.42 8.41 12.20
CA GLU A 123 -4.92 9.61 12.88
C GLU A 123 -5.78 10.82 12.47
N GLU A 124 -6.88 11.04 13.20
CA GLU A 124 -7.47 12.38 13.28
C GLU A 124 -6.37 13.35 13.70
N GLU A 125 -6.32 14.52 13.04
CA GLU A 125 -5.41 15.62 13.36
C GLU A 125 -5.30 15.80 14.88
N ALA A 126 -4.16 15.45 15.46
CA ALA A 126 -3.72 16.16 16.64
C ALA A 126 -3.51 17.60 16.18
N PRO A 127 -4.27 18.59 16.72
CA PRO A 127 -4.11 19.96 16.29
C PRO A 127 -2.66 20.34 16.48
N ALA A 128 -2.05 20.89 15.43
CA ALA A 128 -0.74 21.49 15.52
C ALA A 128 -0.79 22.52 16.65
N VAL A 129 -0.16 22.19 17.78
CA VAL A 129 0.09 23.13 18.84
C VAL A 129 0.93 24.25 18.22
N GLU A 130 0.30 25.41 18.04
CA GLU A 130 1.01 26.65 17.79
C GLU A 130 2.11 26.74 18.86
N ALA A 131 3.35 26.75 18.39
CA ALA A 131 4.48 27.09 19.24
C ALA A 131 4.33 28.57 19.63
N GLU A 132 3.60 28.84 20.71
CA GLU A 132 3.69 30.10 21.43
C GLU A 132 5.14 30.22 21.94
N ALA A 133 5.91 31.04 21.22
CA ALA A 133 7.17 31.57 21.71
C ALA A 133 6.91 32.31 23.02
N SER A 134 7.35 31.74 24.14
CA SER A 134 7.41 32.45 25.41
C SER A 134 8.32 33.67 25.29
N PRO A 135 7.87 34.89 25.61
CA PRO A 135 8.76 36.02 25.78
C PRO A 135 9.56 35.83 27.08
N SER A 136 10.88 35.93 26.97
CA SER A 136 11.78 35.96 28.13
C SER A 136 11.65 37.32 28.80
N ASP A 137 10.97 37.37 29.94
CA ASP A 137 11.03 38.51 30.87
C ASP A 137 12.36 38.43 31.64
N ASP A 138 13.33 39.26 31.25
CA ASP A 138 14.51 39.56 32.05
C ASP A 138 14.47 41.04 32.48
N PRO A 139 13.96 41.37 33.68
CA PRO A 139 13.98 42.72 34.18
C PRO A 139 15.34 43.03 34.81
N ALA A 140 16.20 43.63 34.00
CA ALA A 140 17.18 44.67 34.33
C ALA A 140 17.98 44.53 35.65
N ALA A 141 19.27 44.25 35.46
CA ALA A 141 20.33 44.85 36.26
C ALA A 141 20.24 46.39 36.18
N VAL A 142 19.83 47.04 37.27
CA VAL A 142 20.06 48.48 37.50
C VAL A 142 21.05 48.63 38.65
N LYS A 143 22.28 49.01 38.31
CA LYS A 143 23.19 49.71 39.22
C LYS A 143 22.96 51.21 38.98
N PHE A 144 22.37 51.88 39.98
CA PHE A 144 22.78 53.14 40.63
C PHE A 144 21.66 53.58 41.56
#